data_AF-D7G7R5-F1
#
_entry.id   AF-D7G7R5-F1
#
_cell.length_a   1.000
_cell.length_b   1.000
_cell.length_c   1.000
_cell.angle_alpha   90.00
_cell.angle_beta   90.00
_cell.angle_gamma   90.00
#
_symmetry.space_group_name_H-M   'P 1'
#
loop_
_entity.id
_entity.type
_entity.pdbx_description
1 polymer ?
#
loop_
_entity_poly.entity_id
_entity_poly.type
_entity_poly.pdbx_seq_one_letter_code
_entity_poly.pdbx_strand_id
1 'polypeptide(L)'
;MSWEWSQDAEQLPVQASDSLCLTMDSSVVDGLDQTELLVLGGCDAEFQEVAGDCSSISSSTRTYDPFLDEFIENQEMPTERFRAAAVNVSEHVYLFGGRDAAGNLTCNVDRYSVLTGEWTQLDVSQATDCFSDHSGVASDDGTIYLFGGYDQDYVAQTTVVKVEVSSDDTMTFSTTEAMTIKRGDHSCIRLPATTEVFCIGGFTEENWEYTILSSVERFDMETEQWESKASMVIPRADFGAGLVNGRITVVGGENDERQPMDDVEWYDPSTDCWTDSGELFDLPYKRLRYCAATVETDGRIFIFGGQAVDETDSEVYSIEDTVNWYQEVLVDTLSTSAASSSRFMTTTAAAAAGFAPAAAAVVVTTLVVALRLG
;
A
#
# COMPACT_ATOMS: atom_id res chain seq x y z
N MET A 1 16.21 -7.70 -12.00
CA MET A 1 14.88 -7.54 -11.36
C MET A 1 14.10 -6.61 -12.28
N SER A 2 12.81 -6.86 -12.45
CA SER A 2 11.93 -6.00 -13.24
C SER A 2 10.64 -5.80 -12.46
N TRP A 3 10.01 -4.64 -12.60
CA TRP A 3 8.69 -4.43 -12.05
C TRP A 3 7.64 -4.59 -13.14
N GLU A 4 6.46 -5.03 -12.75
CA GLU A 4 5.28 -5.00 -13.60
C GLU A 4 4.16 -4.26 -12.89
N TRP A 5 3.32 -3.59 -13.66
CA TRP A 5 2.10 -3.01 -13.17
C TRP A 5 0.92 -3.56 -13.97
N SER A 6 -0.22 -3.64 -13.31
CA SER A 6 -1.48 -3.99 -13.96
C SER A 6 -2.64 -3.16 -13.41
N GLN A 7 -3.73 -3.22 -14.16
CA GLN A 7 -5.03 -2.72 -13.76
C GLN A 7 -5.97 -3.89 -13.75
N ASP A 8 -6.60 -4.10 -12.60
CA ASP A 8 -7.68 -5.06 -12.50
C ASP A 8 -8.95 -4.52 -13.17
N ALA A 9 -9.88 -5.40 -13.51
CA ALA A 9 -11.07 -5.02 -14.28
C ALA A 9 -12.07 -4.24 -13.41
N GLU A 10 -12.10 -4.54 -12.12
CA GLU A 10 -12.98 -3.88 -11.17
C GLU A 10 -12.48 -2.47 -10.84
N GLN A 11 -13.44 -1.55 -10.76
CA GLN A 11 -13.20 -0.17 -10.38
C GLN A 11 -13.58 0.03 -8.93
N LEU A 12 -12.86 0.93 -8.25
CA LEU A 12 -13.36 1.43 -6.99
C LEU A 12 -14.75 2.05 -7.28
N PRO A 13 -15.83 1.58 -6.63
CA PRO A 13 -17.20 1.91 -7.04
C PRO A 13 -17.60 3.37 -6.76
N VAL A 14 -16.66 4.16 -6.23
CA VAL A 14 -16.81 5.58 -5.90
C VAL A 14 -15.49 6.29 -6.21
N GLN A 15 -15.57 7.53 -6.68
CA GLN A 15 -14.42 8.42 -6.78
C GLN A 15 -14.07 8.89 -5.38
N ALA A 16 -12.92 8.45 -4.87
CA ALA A 16 -12.51 8.77 -3.52
C ALA A 16 -11.05 9.17 -3.49
N SER A 17 -10.72 10.22 -2.75
CA SER A 17 -9.34 10.56 -2.37
C SER A 17 -9.22 10.55 -0.85
N ASP A 18 -8.01 10.53 -0.31
CA ASP A 18 -7.76 10.53 1.13
C ASP A 18 -8.47 9.39 1.89
N SER A 19 -8.83 8.32 1.16
CA SER A 19 -9.24 7.04 1.71
C SER A 19 -8.07 6.41 2.43
N LEU A 20 -8.39 5.42 3.25
CA LEU A 20 -7.41 4.62 3.95
C LEU A 20 -7.54 3.18 3.49
N CYS A 21 -6.43 2.48 3.37
CA CYS A 21 -6.47 1.03 3.20
C CYS A 21 -5.35 0.34 3.91
N LEU A 22 -5.61 -0.93 4.23
CA LEU A 22 -4.68 -1.83 4.87
C LEU A 22 -4.99 -3.27 4.49
N THR A 23 -3.96 -4.09 4.58
CA THR A 23 -4.05 -5.52 4.34
C THR A 23 -4.65 -6.22 5.55
N MET A 24 -5.72 -6.98 5.38
CA MET A 24 -6.27 -7.83 6.44
C MET A 24 -5.61 -9.20 6.41
N ASP A 25 -5.14 -9.67 7.57
CA ASP A 25 -4.69 -11.04 7.72
C ASP A 25 -5.90 -11.94 8.01
N SER A 26 -6.52 -12.43 6.95
CA SER A 26 -7.67 -13.35 6.98
C SER A 26 -7.27 -14.81 7.23
N SER A 27 -5.97 -15.12 7.42
CA SER A 27 -5.51 -16.49 7.71
C SER A 27 -6.18 -17.09 8.95
N VAL A 28 -6.77 -16.22 9.79
CA VAL A 28 -7.55 -16.55 10.98
C VAL A 28 -8.99 -16.99 10.68
N VAL A 29 -9.57 -16.59 9.55
CA VAL A 29 -11.01 -16.76 9.24
C VAL A 29 -11.29 -18.14 8.62
N ASP A 30 -10.53 -18.55 7.59
CA ASP A 30 -10.86 -19.75 6.79
C ASP A 30 -9.72 -20.76 6.60
N GLY A 31 -8.53 -20.51 7.14
CA GLY A 31 -7.36 -21.39 6.98
C GLY A 31 -6.89 -21.53 5.52
N LEU A 32 -7.37 -20.65 4.64
CA LEU A 32 -6.90 -20.42 3.29
C LEU A 32 -6.11 -19.10 3.34
N ASP A 33 -4.89 -19.10 2.83
CA ASP A 33 -4.02 -17.92 2.77
C ASP A 33 -4.52 -16.93 1.69
N GLN A 34 -5.73 -16.37 1.85
CA GLN A 34 -6.28 -15.38 0.93
C GLN A 34 -6.24 -13.99 1.56
N THR A 35 -5.13 -13.29 1.35
CA THR A 35 -4.97 -11.92 1.84
C THR A 35 -6.00 -10.98 1.19
N GLU A 36 -6.82 -10.33 2.01
CA GLU A 36 -7.82 -9.35 1.59
C GLU A 36 -7.37 -7.93 1.94
N LEU A 37 -7.91 -6.92 1.26
CA LEU A 37 -7.57 -5.52 1.49
C LEU A 37 -8.81 -4.75 1.95
N LEU A 38 -8.72 -4.06 3.08
CA LEU A 38 -9.81 -3.22 3.59
C LEU A 38 -9.59 -1.79 3.11
N VAL A 39 -10.60 -1.20 2.49
CA VAL A 39 -10.64 0.20 2.03
C VAL A 39 -11.73 0.93 2.83
N LEU A 40 -11.34 2.04 3.46
CA LEU A 40 -12.10 2.74 4.48
C LEU A 40 -12.25 4.22 4.14
N GLY A 41 -13.49 4.70 4.21
CA GLY A 41 -13.79 6.12 4.22
C GLY A 41 -13.19 6.88 3.04
N GLY A 42 -12.77 8.10 3.35
CA GLY A 42 -12.18 9.02 2.39
C GLY A 42 -13.13 10.15 2.02
N CYS A 43 -12.60 11.01 1.16
CA CYS A 43 -13.31 12.10 0.54
C CYS A 43 -14.03 11.61 -0.71
N ASP A 44 -15.35 11.44 -0.62
CA ASP A 44 -16.26 11.08 -1.71
C ASP A 44 -16.63 12.34 -2.50
N ALA A 45 -15.63 13.04 -3.04
CA ALA A 45 -15.85 14.25 -3.82
C ALA A 45 -16.46 13.92 -5.20
N GLU A 46 -17.42 14.72 -5.67
CA GLU A 46 -17.90 14.62 -7.06
C GLU A 46 -16.76 14.90 -8.05
N PHE A 47 -16.83 14.27 -9.23
CA PHE A 47 -15.86 14.47 -10.32
C PHE A 47 -15.66 15.97 -10.61
N GLN A 48 -14.40 16.41 -10.62
CA GLN A 48 -13.94 17.79 -10.83
C GLN A 48 -13.91 18.74 -9.61
N GLU A 49 -13.95 18.23 -8.37
CA GLU A 49 -13.57 19.07 -7.22
C GLU A 49 -12.04 19.27 -7.16
N VAL A 50 -11.63 20.54 -7.10
CA VAL A 50 -10.23 20.96 -7.05
C VAL A 50 -9.57 20.51 -5.73
N ALA A 51 -8.34 20.00 -5.82
CA ALA A 51 -7.54 19.54 -4.70
C ALA A 51 -7.63 20.43 -3.43
N GLY A 52 -8.03 19.82 -2.31
CA GLY A 52 -8.03 20.42 -0.97
C GLY A 52 -9.41 20.75 -0.39
N ASP A 53 -10.45 20.85 -1.23
CA ASP A 53 -11.83 20.98 -0.77
C ASP A 53 -12.49 19.60 -0.78
N CYS A 54 -12.79 19.06 0.40
CA CYS A 54 -13.59 17.85 0.52
C CYS A 54 -15.04 18.20 0.87
N SER A 55 -15.95 18.14 -0.10
CA SER A 55 -17.35 18.54 0.13
C SER A 55 -18.21 17.43 0.74
N SER A 56 -17.85 16.16 0.54
CA SER A 56 -18.48 14.97 1.12
C SER A 56 -17.45 13.92 1.50
N ILE A 57 -17.71 13.25 2.62
CA ILE A 57 -16.87 12.16 3.15
C ILE A 57 -17.69 10.88 3.28
N SER A 58 -17.00 9.74 3.35
CA SER A 58 -17.60 8.42 3.41
C SER A 58 -17.50 7.78 4.79
N SER A 59 -18.53 7.04 5.19
CA SER A 59 -18.46 5.98 6.20
C SER A 59 -18.19 4.60 5.58
N SER A 60 -18.00 4.51 4.27
CA SER A 60 -17.91 3.23 3.58
C SER A 60 -16.78 2.34 4.07
N THR A 61 -17.04 1.04 4.08
CA THR A 61 -16.09 -0.01 4.46
C THR A 61 -16.19 -1.09 3.40
N ARG A 62 -15.10 -1.32 2.67
CA ARG A 62 -15.07 -2.28 1.56
C ARG A 62 -13.91 -3.23 1.71
N THR A 63 -14.17 -4.50 1.44
CA THR A 63 -13.10 -5.48 1.27
C THR A 63 -12.88 -5.67 -0.22
N TYR A 64 -11.62 -5.60 -0.66
CA TYR A 64 -11.21 -6.01 -1.99
C TYR A 64 -10.52 -7.37 -1.88
N ASP A 65 -10.99 -8.34 -2.67
CA ASP A 65 -10.35 -9.64 -2.85
C ASP A 65 -9.47 -9.59 -4.12
N PRO A 66 -8.13 -9.58 -3.98
CA PRO A 66 -7.22 -9.52 -5.13
C PRO A 66 -7.17 -10.79 -5.98
N PHE A 67 -7.72 -11.91 -5.50
CA PHE A 67 -7.80 -13.16 -6.25
C PHE A 67 -9.06 -13.20 -7.11
N LEU A 68 -10.17 -12.69 -6.59
CA LEU A 68 -11.44 -12.63 -7.31
C LEU A 68 -11.57 -11.37 -8.18
N ASP A 69 -10.80 -10.31 -7.88
CA ASP A 69 -10.99 -8.98 -8.44
C ASP A 69 -12.42 -8.47 -8.19
N GLU A 70 -12.84 -8.51 -6.92
CA GLU A 70 -14.20 -8.13 -6.52
C GLU A 70 -14.17 -7.31 -5.22
N PHE A 71 -15.05 -6.30 -5.15
CA PHE A 71 -15.35 -5.58 -3.92
C PHE A 71 -16.55 -6.20 -3.19
N ILE A 72 -16.43 -6.28 -1.87
CA ILE A 72 -17.49 -6.64 -0.95
C ILE A 72 -17.79 -5.43 -0.07
N GLU A 73 -19.04 -4.98 -0.10
CA GLU A 73 -19.53 -3.93 0.80
C GLU A 73 -19.77 -4.51 2.21
N ASN A 74 -19.16 -3.90 3.21
CA ASN A 74 -19.27 -4.30 4.61
C ASN A 74 -20.17 -3.34 5.40
N GLN A 75 -20.32 -3.60 6.70
CA GLN A 75 -20.92 -2.63 7.61
C GLN A 75 -20.13 -1.32 7.56
N GLU A 76 -20.82 -0.19 7.40
CA GLU A 76 -20.23 1.14 7.43
C GLU A 76 -19.60 1.48 8.79
N MET A 77 -18.59 2.33 8.76
CA MET A 77 -17.94 2.89 9.94
C MET A 77 -18.95 3.67 10.80
N PRO A 78 -18.85 3.63 12.15
CA PRO A 78 -19.75 4.37 13.04
C PRO A 78 -19.66 5.89 12.89
N THR A 79 -18.54 6.40 12.38
CA THR A 79 -18.30 7.81 12.15
C THR A 79 -17.61 7.97 10.81
N GLU A 80 -18.25 8.69 9.89
CA GLU A 80 -17.66 9.13 8.62
C GLU A 80 -16.41 9.98 8.87
N ARG A 81 -15.33 9.69 8.15
CA ARG A 81 -14.08 10.43 8.24
C ARG A 81 -13.14 10.09 7.09
N PHE A 82 -12.23 11.02 6.83
CA PHE A 82 -11.11 10.85 5.92
C PHE A 82 -9.79 11.10 6.67
N ARG A 83 -8.67 10.67 6.08
CA ARG A 83 -7.32 10.90 6.63
C ARG A 83 -7.11 10.40 8.07
N ALA A 84 -7.78 9.30 8.41
CA ALA A 84 -7.61 8.58 9.66
C ALA A 84 -6.37 7.66 9.60
N ALA A 85 -5.99 7.07 10.73
CA ALA A 85 -4.94 6.05 10.81
C ALA A 85 -5.56 4.70 11.17
N ALA A 86 -5.21 3.62 10.46
CA ALA A 86 -5.71 2.28 10.73
C ALA A 86 -4.58 1.27 10.86
N VAL A 87 -4.75 0.35 11.81
CA VAL A 87 -3.76 -0.69 12.07
C VAL A 87 -4.45 -1.99 12.47
N ASN A 88 -3.87 -3.10 12.01
CA ASN A 88 -4.26 -4.42 12.48
C ASN A 88 -3.64 -4.71 13.84
N VAL A 89 -4.45 -5.23 14.76
CA VAL A 89 -4.02 -5.83 16.01
C VAL A 89 -4.83 -7.09 16.25
N SER A 90 -4.18 -8.24 16.05
CA SER A 90 -4.84 -9.55 16.10
C SER A 90 -6.06 -9.59 15.14
N GLU A 91 -7.23 -9.94 15.64
CA GLU A 91 -8.49 -10.09 14.88
C GLU A 91 -9.27 -8.77 14.70
N HIS A 92 -8.59 -7.63 14.90
CA HIS A 92 -9.24 -6.32 14.87
C HIS A 92 -8.45 -5.32 14.06
N VAL A 93 -9.18 -4.45 13.38
CA VAL A 93 -8.67 -3.18 12.85
C VAL A 93 -9.07 -2.07 13.80
N TYR A 94 -8.12 -1.26 14.23
CA TYR A 94 -8.38 -0.05 15.00
C TYR A 94 -8.19 1.18 14.11
N LEU A 95 -9.20 2.04 14.06
CA LEU A 95 -9.24 3.25 13.24
C LEU A 95 -9.26 4.50 14.14
N PHE A 96 -8.15 5.23 14.15
CA PHE A 96 -7.92 6.40 14.99
C PHE A 96 -8.06 7.70 14.24
N GLY A 97 -8.64 8.70 14.92
CA GLY A 97 -8.53 10.09 14.50
C GLY A 97 -9.17 10.36 13.14
N GLY A 98 -8.59 11.28 12.38
CA GLY A 98 -9.11 11.74 11.09
C GLY A 98 -9.91 13.03 11.19
N ARG A 99 -10.54 13.43 10.08
CA ARG A 99 -11.32 14.67 9.99
C ARG A 99 -12.75 14.42 9.53
N ASP A 100 -13.66 15.28 9.96
CA ASP A 100 -15.03 15.38 9.44
C ASP A 100 -15.08 16.23 8.15
N ALA A 101 -16.24 16.31 7.48
CA ALA A 101 -16.41 17.07 6.24
C ALA A 101 -16.13 18.58 6.39
N ALA A 102 -16.16 19.12 7.61
CA ALA A 102 -15.83 20.52 7.89
C ALA A 102 -14.33 20.70 8.21
N GLY A 103 -13.53 19.64 8.17
CA GLY A 103 -12.11 19.65 8.50
C GLY A 103 -11.81 19.64 10.00
N ASN A 104 -12.80 19.42 10.87
CA ASN A 104 -12.56 19.30 12.30
C ASN A 104 -11.96 17.93 12.62
N LEU A 105 -10.99 17.90 13.53
CA LEU A 105 -10.45 16.66 14.05
C LEU A 105 -11.50 15.89 14.83
N THR A 106 -11.50 14.57 14.63
CA THR A 106 -12.17 13.65 15.53
C THR A 106 -11.15 12.92 16.39
N CYS A 107 -11.55 12.60 17.62
CA CYS A 107 -10.76 11.80 18.55
C CYS A 107 -11.27 10.36 18.61
N ASN A 108 -12.29 10.03 17.81
CA ASN A 108 -12.94 8.74 17.87
C ASN A 108 -11.96 7.63 17.53
N VAL A 109 -12.15 6.50 18.21
CA VAL A 109 -11.50 5.24 17.86
C VAL A 109 -12.60 4.23 17.60
N ASP A 110 -12.67 3.75 16.36
CA ASP A 110 -13.59 2.68 15.99
C ASP A 110 -12.79 1.40 15.77
N ARG A 111 -13.34 0.28 16.22
CA ARG A 111 -12.75 -1.04 16.07
C ARG A 111 -13.63 -1.90 15.18
N TYR A 112 -13.06 -2.46 14.12
CA TYR A 112 -13.69 -3.44 13.27
C TYR A 112 -13.21 -4.84 13.64
N SER A 113 -14.13 -5.79 13.83
CA SER A 113 -13.77 -7.20 13.99
C SER A 113 -13.72 -7.88 12.64
N VAL A 114 -12.56 -8.39 12.24
CA VAL A 114 -12.40 -9.10 10.96
C VAL A 114 -13.12 -10.46 10.96
N LEU A 115 -13.46 -10.98 12.14
CA LEU A 115 -14.19 -12.24 12.28
C LEU A 115 -15.70 -12.08 12.08
N THR A 116 -16.28 -10.99 12.58
CA THR A 116 -17.73 -10.77 12.53
C THR A 116 -18.15 -9.78 11.46
N GLY A 117 -17.21 -8.98 10.95
CA GLY A 117 -17.49 -7.87 10.06
C GLY A 117 -18.22 -6.71 10.75
N GLU A 118 -18.14 -6.62 12.08
CA GLU A 118 -18.86 -5.61 12.87
C GLU A 118 -17.96 -4.49 13.38
N TRP A 119 -18.46 -3.26 13.32
CA TRP A 119 -17.84 -2.08 13.93
C TRP A 119 -18.33 -1.82 15.36
N THR A 120 -17.44 -1.35 16.21
CA THR A 120 -17.73 -0.84 17.56
C THR A 120 -16.98 0.46 17.78
N GLN A 121 -17.68 1.53 18.13
CA GLN A 121 -17.05 2.77 18.60
C GLN A 121 -16.61 2.61 20.06
N LEU A 122 -15.34 2.86 20.34
CA LEU A 122 -14.75 2.68 21.67
C LEU A 122 -14.85 3.96 22.51
N ASP A 123 -14.94 3.80 23.83
CA ASP A 123 -14.88 4.92 24.78
C ASP A 123 -13.43 5.36 24.96
N VAL A 124 -13.13 6.55 24.44
CA VAL A 124 -11.81 7.18 24.46
C VAL A 124 -11.79 8.42 25.34
N SER A 125 -12.58 8.45 26.41
CA SER A 125 -12.64 9.58 27.34
C SER A 125 -11.30 9.97 27.99
N GLN A 126 -10.25 9.14 27.86
CA GLN A 126 -8.88 9.42 28.29
C GLN A 126 -7.95 9.91 27.16
N ALA A 127 -8.38 9.89 25.91
CA ALA A 127 -7.59 10.42 24.80
C ALA A 127 -7.51 11.95 24.91
N THR A 128 -6.29 12.48 24.99
CA THR A 128 -6.05 13.93 25.13
C THR A 128 -5.69 14.62 23.84
N ASP A 129 -5.20 13.86 22.86
CA ASP A 129 -4.63 14.38 21.62
C ASP A 129 -5.21 13.60 20.43
N CYS A 130 -5.69 14.36 19.45
CA CYS A 130 -6.40 13.86 18.29
C CYS A 130 -5.61 14.31 17.07
N PHE A 131 -5.51 13.43 16.07
CA PHE A 131 -4.63 13.63 14.93
C PHE A 131 -5.33 13.16 13.66
N SER A 132 -4.87 13.68 12.53
CA SER A 132 -5.31 13.28 11.20
C SER A 132 -4.15 13.37 10.21
N ASP A 133 -4.46 13.10 8.94
CA ASP A 133 -3.56 13.34 7.80
C ASP A 133 -2.38 12.37 7.81
N HIS A 134 -2.72 11.08 7.73
CA HIS A 134 -1.78 9.97 7.81
C HIS A 134 -0.80 10.14 8.98
N SER A 135 -1.33 10.27 10.21
CA SER A 135 -0.56 9.89 11.39
C SER A 135 -0.11 8.47 11.12
N GLY A 136 1.19 8.28 10.88
CA GLY A 136 1.69 6.96 10.56
C GLY A 136 1.40 6.04 11.73
N VAL A 137 1.10 4.77 11.46
CA VAL A 137 0.67 3.85 12.51
C VAL A 137 1.37 2.51 12.37
N ALA A 138 1.77 1.96 13.49
CA ALA A 138 2.30 0.62 13.59
C ALA A 138 1.86 -0.02 14.89
N SER A 139 1.89 -1.34 14.94
CA SER A 139 1.64 -2.11 16.15
C SER A 139 2.72 -3.15 16.39
N ASP A 140 2.98 -3.43 17.67
CA ASP A 140 3.81 -4.54 18.13
C ASP A 140 3.25 -5.13 19.42
N ASP A 141 3.09 -6.45 19.45
CA ASP A 141 2.54 -7.21 20.58
C ASP A 141 1.29 -6.59 21.24
N GLY A 142 0.34 -6.11 20.42
CA GLY A 142 -0.89 -5.48 20.89
C GLY A 142 -0.79 -4.02 21.31
N THR A 143 0.42 -3.45 21.35
CA THR A 143 0.66 -2.03 21.56
C THR A 143 0.62 -1.30 20.22
N ILE A 144 -0.08 -0.16 20.16
CA ILE A 144 -0.21 0.66 18.96
C ILE A 144 0.58 1.95 19.15
N TYR A 145 1.25 2.39 18.09
CA TYR A 145 1.98 3.65 18.05
C TYR A 145 1.44 4.50 16.91
N LEU A 146 1.08 5.74 17.22
CA LEU A 146 0.68 6.78 16.27
C LEU A 146 1.80 7.80 16.18
N PHE A 147 2.27 8.08 14.97
CA PHE A 147 3.43 8.92 14.69
C PHE A 147 2.99 10.20 13.99
N GLY A 148 3.19 11.35 14.63
CA GLY A 148 2.90 12.67 14.06
C GLY A 148 1.46 12.82 13.56
N GLY A 149 1.33 13.33 12.34
CA GLY A 149 0.09 13.82 11.77
C GLY A 149 -0.07 15.33 11.98
N TYR A 150 -1.23 15.85 11.64
CA TYR A 150 -1.59 17.25 11.85
C TYR A 150 -2.51 17.43 13.06
N ASP A 151 -2.38 18.59 13.70
CA ASP A 151 -3.38 19.09 14.64
C ASP A 151 -4.55 19.81 13.93
N GLN A 152 -5.46 20.42 14.71
CA GLN A 152 -6.65 21.08 14.17
C GLN A 152 -6.31 22.21 13.20
N ASP A 153 -5.15 22.85 13.37
CA ASP A 153 -4.71 24.01 12.59
C ASP A 153 -3.77 23.60 11.43
N TYR A 154 -3.68 22.30 11.11
CA TYR A 154 -2.76 21.74 10.11
C TYR A 154 -1.28 22.04 10.41
N VAL A 155 -0.90 22.01 11.69
CA VAL A 155 0.49 22.10 12.14
C VAL A 155 1.02 20.69 12.36
N ALA A 156 2.08 20.30 11.65
CA ALA A 156 2.63 18.95 11.72
C ALA A 156 3.25 18.72 13.09
N GLN A 157 3.04 17.52 13.62
CA GLN A 157 3.45 17.15 14.98
C GLN A 157 4.65 16.20 14.95
N THR A 158 5.46 16.26 16.01
CA THR A 158 6.48 15.24 16.30
C THR A 158 6.00 14.18 17.30
N THR A 159 4.80 14.38 17.85
CA THR A 159 4.27 13.56 18.94
C THR A 159 4.14 12.10 18.51
N VAL A 160 4.52 11.21 19.40
CA VAL A 160 4.29 9.77 19.26
C VAL A 160 3.38 9.34 20.39
N VAL A 161 2.19 8.87 20.04
CA VAL A 161 1.22 8.37 21.01
C VAL A 161 1.27 6.87 21.05
N LYS A 162 1.53 6.33 22.23
CA LYS A 162 1.49 4.90 22.54
C LYS A 162 0.13 4.57 23.15
N VAL A 163 -0.55 3.60 22.55
CA VAL A 163 -1.87 3.12 22.95
C VAL A 163 -1.77 1.65 23.34
N GLU A 164 -2.12 1.35 24.58
CA GLU A 164 -2.26 -0.01 25.09
C GLU A 164 -3.74 -0.36 25.14
N VAL A 165 -4.13 -1.44 24.46
CA VAL A 165 -5.51 -1.92 24.42
C VAL A 165 -5.64 -3.18 25.27
N SER A 166 -6.48 -3.12 26.29
CA SER A 166 -6.76 -4.27 27.15
C SER A 166 -7.86 -5.17 26.57
N SER A 167 -7.99 -6.38 27.12
CA SER A 167 -8.95 -7.39 26.61
C SER A 167 -10.42 -7.00 26.71
N ASP A 168 -10.77 -5.97 27.50
CA ASP A 168 -12.12 -5.43 27.61
C ASP A 168 -12.31 -4.11 26.82
N ASP A 169 -11.40 -3.87 25.86
CA ASP A 169 -11.32 -2.67 25.02
C ASP A 169 -11.04 -1.36 25.77
N THR A 170 -10.66 -1.40 27.04
CA THR A 170 -10.15 -0.21 27.72
C THR A 170 -8.81 0.19 27.10
N MET A 171 -8.71 1.45 26.67
CA MET A 171 -7.51 2.04 26.07
C MET A 171 -6.76 2.94 27.07
N THR A 172 -5.44 2.79 27.12
CA THR A 172 -4.54 3.68 27.86
C THR A 172 -3.60 4.40 26.90
N PHE A 173 -3.56 5.73 27.01
CA PHE A 173 -2.76 6.61 26.16
C PHE A 173 -1.56 7.15 26.94
N SER A 174 -0.39 7.14 26.31
CA SER A 174 0.84 7.76 26.79
C SER A 174 1.66 8.29 25.63
N THR A 175 2.72 9.05 25.91
CA THR A 175 3.65 9.53 24.88
C THR A 175 5.03 8.92 25.06
N THR A 176 5.74 8.71 23.95
CA THR A 176 7.14 8.26 23.93
C THR A 176 8.06 9.40 23.49
N GLU A 177 9.34 9.09 23.26
CA GLU A 177 10.26 10.03 22.63
C GLU A 177 9.69 10.49 21.28
N ALA A 178 9.66 11.81 21.07
CA ALA A 178 9.10 12.44 19.88
C ALA A 178 10.02 12.24 18.66
N MET A 179 9.43 12.28 17.47
CA MET A 179 10.19 12.39 16.21
C MET A 179 11.12 13.61 16.24
N THR A 180 12.21 13.55 15.48
CA THR A 180 13.13 14.69 15.36
C THR A 180 12.63 15.72 14.34
N ILE A 181 11.78 15.30 13.40
CA ILE A 181 11.16 16.14 12.37
C ILE A 181 9.64 16.02 12.47
N LYS A 182 8.93 17.14 12.34
CA LYS A 182 7.46 17.16 12.30
C LYS A 182 6.98 16.56 10.97
N ARG A 183 5.92 15.75 10.99
CA ARG A 183 5.41 15.10 9.78
C ARG A 183 3.89 15.01 9.76
N GLY A 184 3.27 15.49 8.69
CA GLY A 184 1.90 15.14 8.25
C GLY A 184 1.94 14.56 6.84
N ASP A 185 0.91 13.84 6.40
CA ASP A 185 0.84 13.18 5.07
C ASP A 185 2.09 12.33 4.73
N HIS A 186 2.66 11.71 5.76
CA HIS A 186 3.81 10.82 5.66
C HIS A 186 3.33 9.36 5.72
N SER A 187 4.24 8.42 5.52
CA SER A 187 3.94 6.99 5.72
C SER A 187 4.82 6.38 6.80
N CYS A 188 4.27 5.42 7.54
CA CYS A 188 5.01 4.59 8.50
C CYS A 188 4.95 3.13 8.09
N ILE A 189 6.12 2.53 7.84
CA ILE A 189 6.24 1.12 7.45
C ILE A 189 7.00 0.37 8.54
N ARG A 190 6.34 -0.61 9.15
CA ARG A 190 6.96 -1.54 10.09
C ARG A 190 7.63 -2.68 9.34
N LEU A 191 8.87 -3.03 9.71
CA LEU A 191 9.51 -4.23 9.20
C LEU A 191 8.98 -5.51 9.91
N PRO A 192 8.52 -6.54 9.17
CA PRO A 192 8.00 -7.78 9.74
C PRO A 192 9.01 -8.47 10.68
N ALA A 193 8.49 -9.05 11.76
CA ALA A 193 9.28 -9.74 12.78
C ALA A 193 10.36 -8.87 13.47
N THR A 194 10.22 -7.54 13.43
CA THR A 194 11.07 -6.58 14.16
C THR A 194 10.22 -5.55 14.91
N THR A 195 10.87 -4.75 15.76
CA THR A 195 10.28 -3.58 16.44
C THR A 195 10.52 -2.28 15.67
N GLU A 196 11.08 -2.36 14.46
CA GLU A 196 11.51 -1.20 13.67
C GLU A 196 10.37 -0.66 12.81
N VAL A 197 10.11 0.64 12.92
CA VAL A 197 9.14 1.40 12.11
C VAL A 197 9.88 2.54 11.42
N PHE A 198 9.63 2.71 10.12
CA PHE A 198 10.23 3.76 9.32
C PHE A 198 9.18 4.83 9.01
N CYS A 199 9.38 6.04 9.53
CA CYS A 199 8.60 7.24 9.21
C CYS A 199 9.26 7.96 8.03
N ILE A 200 8.55 8.04 6.90
CA ILE A 200 9.12 8.41 5.60
C ILE A 200 8.39 9.62 5.04
N GLY A 201 9.16 10.62 4.62
CA GLY A 201 8.64 11.77 3.88
C GLY A 201 7.57 12.57 4.62
N GLY A 202 6.59 13.05 3.85
CA GLY A 202 5.49 13.90 4.27
C GLY A 202 5.83 15.39 4.29
N PHE A 203 4.94 16.14 4.90
CA PHE A 203 5.03 17.58 5.08
C PHE A 203 5.54 17.97 6.45
N THR A 204 6.34 19.03 6.45
CA THR A 204 6.62 19.82 7.65
C THR A 204 6.38 21.29 7.35
N GLU A 205 6.09 22.05 8.40
CA GLU A 205 6.11 23.50 8.39
C GLU A 205 7.13 24.06 9.38
N GLU A 206 7.91 25.04 8.94
CA GLU A 206 8.74 25.85 9.81
C GLU A 206 8.67 27.31 9.36
N ASN A 207 8.43 28.24 10.29
CA ASN A 207 8.38 29.68 9.99
C ASN A 207 7.42 30.07 8.84
N TRP A 208 6.26 29.40 8.74
CA TRP A 208 5.25 29.59 7.69
C TRP A 208 5.67 29.12 6.29
N GLU A 209 6.74 28.34 6.20
CA GLU A 209 7.18 27.70 4.97
C GLU A 209 6.88 26.20 5.05
N TYR A 210 6.13 25.69 4.07
CA TYR A 210 5.82 24.27 3.96
C TYR A 210 6.88 23.57 3.10
N THR A 211 7.48 22.53 3.64
CA THR A 211 8.52 21.74 2.98
C THR A 211 8.05 20.29 2.85
N ILE A 212 8.29 19.68 1.70
CA ILE A 212 8.12 18.24 1.51
C ILE A 212 9.43 17.57 1.87
N LEU A 213 9.33 16.46 2.59
CA LEU A 213 10.48 15.78 3.16
C LEU A 213 10.92 14.62 2.27
N SER A 214 12.22 14.48 2.08
CA SER A 214 12.85 13.21 1.68
C SER A 214 13.39 12.43 2.87
N SER A 215 13.41 13.03 4.07
CA SER A 215 14.04 12.45 5.25
C SER A 215 13.28 11.21 5.73
N VAL A 216 14.05 10.27 6.26
CA VAL A 216 13.55 9.01 6.84
C VAL A 216 14.07 8.89 8.26
N GLU A 217 13.17 8.59 9.18
CA GLU A 217 13.49 8.31 10.57
C GLU A 217 13.02 6.90 10.93
N ARG A 218 13.87 6.13 11.61
CA ARG A 218 13.52 4.82 12.14
C ARG A 218 13.29 4.93 13.64
N PHE A 219 12.12 4.47 14.08
CA PHE A 219 11.80 4.26 15.48
C PHE A 219 11.93 2.78 15.84
N ASP A 220 12.56 2.49 16.96
CA ASP A 220 12.55 1.15 17.56
C ASP A 220 11.55 1.14 18.71
N MET A 221 10.46 0.37 18.59
CA MET A 221 9.37 0.33 19.57
C MET A 221 9.76 -0.30 20.92
N GLU A 222 10.84 -1.10 20.97
CA GLU A 222 11.33 -1.72 22.21
C GLU A 222 12.17 -0.74 23.03
N THR A 223 13.07 -0.02 22.36
CA THR A 223 13.95 0.96 23.01
C THR A 223 13.37 2.36 23.08
N GLU A 224 12.32 2.63 22.30
CA GLU A 224 11.68 3.93 22.10
C GLU A 224 12.69 5.01 21.69
N GLN A 225 13.62 4.66 20.79
CA GLN A 225 14.66 5.56 20.30
C GLN A 225 14.55 5.78 18.79
N TRP A 226 14.98 6.97 18.37
CA TRP A 226 15.00 7.40 16.98
C TRP A 226 16.40 7.33 16.36
N GLU A 227 16.46 6.94 15.09
CA GLU A 227 17.67 6.99 14.26
C GLU A 227 17.32 7.60 12.90
N SER A 228 18.14 8.55 12.42
CA SER A 228 18.02 9.03 11.04
C SER A 228 18.58 7.99 10.06
N LYS A 229 17.84 7.72 8.98
CA LYS A 229 18.23 6.79 7.91
C LYS A 229 18.51 7.55 6.61
N ALA A 230 18.95 6.85 5.58
CA ALA A 230 19.15 7.46 4.27
C ALA A 230 17.85 8.10 3.77
N SER A 231 17.95 9.34 3.29
CA SER A 231 16.83 10.06 2.68
C SER A 231 16.50 9.51 1.30
N MET A 232 15.23 9.60 0.91
CA MET A 232 14.77 9.37 -0.47
C MET A 232 15.52 10.27 -1.46
N VAL A 233 15.59 9.85 -2.72
CA VAL A 233 16.14 10.64 -3.81
C VAL A 233 15.21 11.81 -4.12
N ILE A 234 13.90 11.53 -4.18
CA ILE A 234 12.87 12.54 -4.42
C ILE A 234 12.11 12.78 -3.11
N PRO A 235 11.93 14.02 -2.65
CA PRO A 235 11.02 14.35 -1.55
C PRO A 235 9.57 14.03 -1.90
N ARG A 236 8.80 13.45 -0.98
CA ARG A 236 7.42 12.98 -1.25
C ARG A 236 6.47 13.24 -0.09
N ALA A 237 5.26 13.68 -0.40
CA ALA A 237 4.09 13.66 0.49
C ALA A 237 2.88 13.09 -0.27
N ASP A 238 1.79 12.75 0.44
CA ASP A 238 0.55 12.22 -0.17
C ASP A 238 0.79 11.01 -1.11
N PHE A 239 1.78 10.18 -0.78
CA PHE A 239 2.25 9.04 -1.58
C PHE A 239 1.78 7.71 -0.99
N GLY A 240 1.76 6.67 -1.83
CA GLY A 240 1.54 5.29 -1.37
C GLY A 240 2.86 4.66 -0.93
N ALA A 241 2.85 3.90 0.17
CA ALA A 241 4.02 3.15 0.60
C ALA A 241 3.64 1.78 1.14
N GLY A 242 4.58 0.85 1.09
CA GLY A 242 4.39 -0.49 1.63
C GLY A 242 5.64 -1.35 1.55
N LEU A 243 5.59 -2.53 2.17
CA LEU A 243 6.67 -3.49 2.07
C LEU A 243 6.46 -4.44 0.88
N VAL A 244 7.44 -4.51 -0.01
CA VAL A 244 7.47 -5.44 -1.15
C VAL A 244 8.80 -6.19 -1.11
N ASN A 245 8.75 -7.52 -0.97
CA ASN A 245 9.94 -8.37 -0.92
C ASN A 245 11.02 -7.89 0.08
N GLY A 246 10.58 -7.46 1.27
CA GLY A 246 11.46 -6.97 2.35
C GLY A 246 12.06 -5.58 2.11
N ARG A 247 11.64 -4.88 1.06
CA ARG A 247 12.04 -3.49 0.76
C ARG A 247 10.86 -2.56 0.95
N ILE A 248 11.14 -1.37 1.47
CA ILE A 248 10.11 -0.33 1.58
C ILE A 248 9.99 0.33 0.22
N THR A 249 8.83 0.21 -0.40
CA THR A 249 8.53 0.81 -1.71
C THR A 249 7.64 2.03 -1.49
N VAL A 250 8.00 3.14 -2.11
CA VAL A 250 7.20 4.38 -2.15
C VAL A 250 6.85 4.69 -3.59
N VAL A 251 5.60 5.12 -3.80
CA VAL A 251 5.00 5.24 -5.13
C VAL A 251 4.33 6.60 -5.23
N GLY A 252 4.52 7.31 -6.35
CA GLY A 252 3.86 8.58 -6.67
C GLY A 252 3.92 9.63 -5.54
N GLY A 253 2.80 10.34 -5.35
CA GLY A 253 2.64 11.44 -4.39
C GLY A 253 2.88 12.80 -5.03
N GLU A 254 3.22 13.79 -4.21
CA GLU A 254 3.67 15.10 -4.68
C GLU A 254 5.11 15.42 -4.27
N ASN A 255 5.83 16.10 -5.17
CA ASN A 255 7.21 16.54 -4.97
C ASN A 255 7.30 17.96 -4.39
N ASP A 256 8.52 18.42 -4.08
CA ASP A 256 8.81 19.80 -3.61
C ASP A 256 8.22 20.92 -4.48
N GLU A 257 7.96 20.67 -5.76
CA GLU A 257 7.38 21.62 -6.71
C GLU A 257 5.84 21.57 -6.71
N ARG A 258 5.25 20.82 -5.77
CA ARG A 258 3.81 20.56 -5.64
C ARG A 258 3.22 19.89 -6.87
N GLN A 259 4.03 19.10 -7.56
CA GLN A 259 3.61 18.38 -8.76
C GLN A 259 3.31 16.92 -8.42
N PRO A 260 2.16 16.39 -8.86
CA PRO A 260 1.90 14.97 -8.82
C PRO A 260 2.98 14.17 -9.55
N MET A 261 3.30 13.00 -8.99
CA MET A 261 4.34 12.09 -9.44
C MET A 261 3.79 10.72 -9.79
N ASP A 262 4.52 10.04 -10.66
CA ASP A 262 4.40 8.65 -11.02
C ASP A 262 5.66 7.84 -10.63
N ASP A 263 6.74 8.51 -10.21
CA ASP A 263 7.99 7.86 -9.81
C ASP A 263 7.80 6.84 -8.68
N VAL A 264 8.56 5.76 -8.76
CA VAL A 264 8.68 4.73 -7.72
C VAL A 264 10.11 4.72 -7.18
N GLU A 265 10.28 4.62 -5.86
CA GLU A 265 11.57 4.36 -5.22
C GLU A 265 11.44 3.19 -4.26
N TRP A 266 12.54 2.46 -4.02
CA TRP A 266 12.58 1.49 -2.93
C TRP A 266 13.84 1.65 -2.08
N TYR A 267 13.67 1.37 -0.80
CA TYR A 267 14.69 1.37 0.22
C TYR A 267 14.98 -0.06 0.66
N ASP A 268 16.26 -0.43 0.68
CA ASP A 268 16.73 -1.69 1.26
C ASP A 268 17.28 -1.44 2.66
N PRO A 269 16.56 -1.88 3.72
CA PRO A 269 16.99 -1.69 5.11
C PRO A 269 18.33 -2.32 5.44
N SER A 270 18.76 -3.35 4.70
CA SER A 270 20.05 -4.03 4.94
C SER A 270 21.26 -3.23 4.45
N THR A 271 21.04 -2.31 3.51
CA THR A 271 22.08 -1.46 2.92
C THR A 271 21.95 0.01 3.28
N ASP A 272 20.81 0.42 3.86
CA ASP A 272 20.48 1.81 4.15
C ASP A 272 20.62 2.68 2.90
N CYS A 273 20.07 2.21 1.78
CA CYS A 273 20.16 2.85 0.48
C CYS A 273 18.81 2.83 -0.25
N TRP A 274 18.52 3.95 -0.92
CA TRP A 274 17.43 4.07 -1.88
C TRP A 274 17.92 3.76 -3.28
N THR A 275 17.06 3.14 -4.08
CA THR A 275 17.24 2.96 -5.53
C THR A 275 16.13 3.69 -6.27
N ASP A 276 16.52 4.47 -7.27
CA ASP A 276 15.68 5.45 -7.99
C ASP A 276 14.85 4.84 -9.14
N SER A 277 13.81 5.57 -9.56
CA SER A 277 12.82 5.25 -10.59
C SER A 277 13.43 4.95 -11.96
N GLY A 278 14.63 5.47 -12.26
CA GLY A 278 15.35 5.18 -13.49
C GLY A 278 15.70 3.69 -13.72
N GLU A 279 15.66 2.87 -12.67
CA GLU A 279 15.76 1.40 -12.76
C GLU A 279 14.41 0.66 -12.58
N LEU A 280 13.33 1.41 -12.38
CA LEU A 280 11.98 0.94 -12.03
C LEU A 280 10.97 1.40 -13.10
N PHE A 281 9.72 0.94 -13.00
CA PHE A 281 8.64 1.41 -13.86
C PHE A 281 7.79 2.40 -13.08
N ASP A 282 7.57 3.58 -13.65
CA ASP A 282 6.67 4.61 -13.11
C ASP A 282 5.21 4.12 -13.13
N LEU A 283 4.36 4.76 -12.32
CA LEU A 283 2.91 4.64 -12.45
C LEU A 283 2.49 4.94 -13.91
N PRO A 284 1.39 4.36 -14.43
CA PRO A 284 0.88 4.72 -15.75
C PRO A 284 0.48 6.20 -15.82
N TYR A 285 0.12 6.80 -14.68
CA TYR A 285 -0.29 8.18 -14.55
C TYR A 285 0.14 8.75 -13.20
N LYS A 286 0.44 10.05 -13.19
CA LYS A 286 0.77 10.80 -11.98
C LYS A 286 -0.39 10.87 -11.00
N ARG A 287 -0.12 10.64 -9.72
CA ARG A 287 -1.16 10.49 -8.71
C ARG A 287 -0.69 10.88 -7.31
N LEU A 288 -1.60 11.36 -6.48
CA LEU A 288 -1.41 11.64 -5.05
C LEU A 288 -2.71 11.40 -4.26
N ARG A 289 -2.65 11.39 -2.93
CA ARG A 289 -3.81 11.26 -2.02
C ARG A 289 -4.65 10.01 -2.23
N TYR A 290 -4.03 8.95 -2.72
CA TYR A 290 -4.61 7.61 -2.76
C TYR A 290 -4.19 6.84 -1.52
N CYS A 291 -4.82 5.71 -1.28
CA CYS A 291 -4.34 4.77 -0.29
C CYS A 291 -3.59 3.62 -0.98
N ALA A 292 -2.60 3.05 -0.29
CA ALA A 292 -1.88 1.89 -0.76
C ALA A 292 -1.81 0.81 0.32
N ALA A 293 -1.89 -0.46 -0.09
CA ALA A 293 -1.79 -1.61 0.81
C ALA A 293 -0.99 -2.74 0.16
N THR A 294 -0.18 -3.44 0.94
CA THR A 294 0.72 -4.50 0.43
C THR A 294 0.27 -5.90 0.76
N VAL A 295 0.22 -6.75 -0.25
CA VAL A 295 0.07 -8.20 -0.11
C VAL A 295 1.46 -8.81 -0.22
N GLU A 296 2.11 -9.00 0.94
CA GLU A 296 3.51 -9.46 0.99
C GLU A 296 3.70 -10.86 0.42
N THR A 297 2.73 -11.75 0.58
CA THR A 297 2.74 -13.13 0.05
C THR A 297 2.90 -13.16 -1.47
N ASP A 298 2.37 -12.15 -2.15
CA ASP A 298 2.43 -12.00 -3.60
C ASP A 298 3.49 -10.98 -4.03
N GLY A 299 4.12 -10.27 -3.10
CA GLY A 299 5.06 -9.18 -3.40
C GLY A 299 4.40 -8.04 -4.17
N ARG A 300 3.12 -7.74 -3.87
CA ARG A 300 2.33 -6.71 -4.55
C ARG A 300 2.00 -5.53 -3.64
N ILE A 301 1.98 -4.34 -4.20
CA ILE A 301 1.37 -3.13 -3.61
C ILE A 301 0.17 -2.72 -4.47
N PHE A 302 -0.99 -2.58 -3.83
CA PHE A 302 -2.25 -2.17 -4.45
C PHE A 302 -2.52 -0.71 -4.14
N ILE A 303 -3.15 -0.01 -5.08
CA ILE A 303 -3.42 1.43 -5.05
C ILE A 303 -4.89 1.66 -5.35
N PHE A 304 -5.57 2.42 -4.50
CA PHE A 304 -6.99 2.72 -4.60
C PHE A 304 -7.26 4.23 -4.54
N GLY A 305 -8.11 4.71 -5.45
CA GLY A 305 -8.62 6.08 -5.42
C GLY A 305 -7.53 7.14 -5.61
N GLY A 306 -7.64 8.28 -4.93
CA GLY A 306 -6.74 9.42 -5.03
C GLY A 306 -7.08 10.40 -6.14
N GLN A 307 -6.13 11.30 -6.38
CA GLN A 307 -6.28 12.42 -7.29
C GLN A 307 -5.23 12.35 -8.39
N ALA A 308 -5.59 12.81 -9.59
CA ALA A 308 -4.71 12.86 -10.76
C ALA A 308 -4.83 14.18 -11.51
N VAL A 309 -3.84 14.47 -12.35
CA VAL A 309 -3.78 15.70 -13.17
C VAL A 309 -4.67 15.54 -14.39
N ASP A 310 -5.55 16.52 -14.66
CA ASP A 310 -6.21 16.64 -15.96
C ASP A 310 -5.24 17.26 -16.98
N GLU A 311 -4.96 16.51 -18.06
CA GLU A 311 -4.05 16.95 -19.13
C GLU A 311 -4.51 18.24 -19.84
N THR A 312 -5.77 18.64 -19.67
CA THR A 312 -6.36 19.78 -20.37
C THR A 312 -6.18 21.11 -19.66
N ASP A 313 -6.04 21.14 -18.33
CA ASP A 313 -5.93 22.37 -17.56
C ASP A 313 -4.89 22.35 -16.41
N SER A 314 -4.16 21.24 -16.24
CA SER A 314 -3.17 21.06 -15.16
C SER A 314 -3.74 21.19 -13.74
N GLU A 315 -5.06 21.07 -13.57
CA GLU A 315 -5.71 20.93 -12.28
C GLU A 315 -5.72 19.47 -11.82
N VAL A 316 -5.90 19.27 -10.51
CA VAL A 316 -5.87 17.95 -9.87
C VAL A 316 -7.26 17.64 -9.31
N TYR A 317 -7.77 16.45 -9.64
CA TYR A 317 -9.13 16.02 -9.31
C TYR A 317 -9.15 14.60 -8.77
N SER A 318 -10.12 14.29 -7.90
CA SER A 318 -10.46 12.91 -7.53
C SER A 318 -10.82 12.10 -8.78
N ILE A 319 -10.33 10.87 -8.86
CA ILE A 319 -10.54 10.00 -10.04
C ILE A 319 -11.37 8.77 -9.73
N GLU A 320 -12.17 8.37 -10.72
CA GLU A 320 -12.70 7.02 -10.83
C GLU A 320 -11.60 6.16 -11.43
N ASP A 321 -11.14 5.15 -10.69
CA ASP A 321 -10.08 4.30 -11.19
C ASP A 321 -10.31 2.84 -10.87
N THR A 322 -9.81 2.02 -11.77
CA THR A 322 -9.47 0.62 -11.59
C THR A 322 -8.49 0.44 -10.43
N VAL A 323 -8.54 -0.74 -9.80
CA VAL A 323 -7.52 -1.12 -8.84
C VAL A 323 -6.20 -1.30 -9.58
N ASN A 324 -5.20 -0.49 -9.22
CA ASN A 324 -3.85 -0.60 -9.79
C ASN A 324 -2.96 -1.36 -8.82
N TRP A 325 -2.08 -2.22 -9.32
CA TRP A 325 -1.06 -2.84 -8.48
C TRP A 325 0.30 -2.92 -9.17
N TYR A 326 1.35 -2.92 -8.34
CA TYR A 326 2.74 -3.11 -8.75
C TYR A 326 3.27 -4.37 -8.12
N GLN A 327 4.02 -5.14 -8.90
CA GLN A 327 4.72 -6.33 -8.42
C GLN A 327 6.18 -6.27 -8.82
N GLU A 328 7.05 -6.67 -7.90
CA GLU A 328 8.42 -6.95 -8.27
C GLU A 328 8.54 -8.38 -8.83
N VAL A 329 9.00 -8.47 -10.07
CA VAL A 329 9.27 -9.73 -10.76
C VAL A 329 10.76 -10.07 -10.66
N LEU A 330 11.06 -11.19 -10.01
CA LEU A 330 12.39 -11.78 -10.03
C LEU A 330 12.67 -12.37 -11.41
N VAL A 331 13.49 -11.68 -12.20
CA VAL A 331 13.97 -12.21 -13.49
C VAL A 331 14.94 -13.36 -13.21
N ASP A 332 14.47 -14.59 -13.41
CA ASP A 332 15.30 -15.78 -13.30
C ASP A 332 16.35 -15.77 -14.42
N THR A 333 17.62 -15.52 -14.09
CA THR A 333 18.70 -15.36 -15.08
C THR A 333 19.15 -16.68 -15.73
N LEU A 334 18.44 -17.78 -15.52
CA LEU A 334 18.75 -19.10 -16.05
C LEU A 334 18.03 -19.39 -17.38
N SER A 335 18.24 -18.58 -18.42
CA SER A 335 17.95 -19.06 -19.80
C SER A 335 18.74 -18.39 -20.93
N THR A 336 19.59 -17.39 -20.69
CA THR A 336 20.31 -16.68 -21.78
C THR A 336 21.71 -17.21 -22.08
N SER A 337 21.98 -18.51 -21.85
CA SER A 337 23.24 -19.15 -22.28
C SER A 337 23.07 -20.47 -23.03
N ALA A 338 22.10 -20.57 -23.94
CA ALA A 338 22.06 -21.67 -24.91
C ALA A 338 21.55 -21.26 -26.29
N ALA A 339 22.12 -20.22 -26.87
CA ALA A 339 22.05 -19.99 -28.31
C ALA A 339 23.46 -19.75 -28.87
N SER A 340 24.36 -20.73 -28.67
CA SER A 340 25.59 -20.79 -29.45
C SER A 340 25.22 -21.17 -30.89
N SER A 341 25.22 -20.15 -31.75
CA SER A 341 25.33 -20.22 -33.21
C SER A 341 25.86 -21.56 -33.77
N SER A 342 24.96 -22.44 -34.20
CA SER A 342 25.31 -23.51 -35.14
C SER A 342 25.07 -22.97 -36.56
N ARG A 343 26.15 -22.52 -37.22
CA ARG A 343 26.16 -22.35 -38.67
C ARG A 343 26.18 -23.74 -39.30
N PHE A 344 25.06 -24.18 -39.85
CA PHE A 344 25.08 -25.28 -40.83
C PHE A 344 25.09 -24.70 -42.24
N MET A 345 26.18 -24.98 -42.96
CA MET A 345 26.30 -24.72 -44.39
C MET A 345 25.23 -25.52 -45.14
N THR A 346 24.44 -24.83 -45.95
CA THR A 346 23.55 -25.44 -46.94
C THR A 346 24.39 -25.93 -48.13
N THR A 347 24.50 -27.25 -48.29
CA THR A 347 24.87 -27.86 -49.57
C THR A 347 23.62 -28.41 -50.24
N THR A 348 23.34 -27.88 -51.43
CA THR A 348 22.29 -28.29 -52.34
C THR A 348 22.58 -29.66 -52.96
N ALA A 349 21.57 -30.54 -53.05
CA ALA A 349 21.54 -31.62 -54.03
C ALA A 349 20.09 -31.99 -54.39
N ALA A 350 19.85 -32.13 -55.69
CA ALA A 350 18.56 -32.17 -56.36
C ALA A 350 17.81 -33.51 -56.21
N ALA A 351 16.48 -33.43 -56.23
CA ALA A 351 15.59 -34.58 -56.36
C ALA A 351 15.41 -34.99 -57.84
N ALA A 352 15.53 -36.29 -58.12
CA ALA A 352 14.98 -36.91 -59.33
C ALA A 352 14.50 -38.34 -58.98
N ALA A 353 13.33 -38.68 -59.53
CA ALA A 353 12.46 -39.81 -59.18
C ALA A 353 12.93 -41.20 -59.65
N GLY A 354 12.42 -42.26 -59.01
CA GLY A 354 12.46 -43.64 -59.53
C GLY A 354 11.92 -44.73 -58.59
N PHE A 355 10.81 -45.35 -59.00
CA PHE A 355 10.12 -46.61 -58.64
C PHE A 355 10.68 -47.63 -57.58
N ALA A 356 9.73 -48.28 -56.90
CA ALA A 356 9.76 -49.32 -55.83
C ALA A 356 10.30 -50.72 -56.26
N PRO A 357 10.19 -51.85 -55.46
CA PRO A 357 9.74 -52.07 -54.06
C PRO A 357 10.62 -53.06 -53.22
N ALA A 358 10.33 -53.22 -51.89
CA ALA A 358 10.26 -54.51 -51.16
C ALA A 358 10.07 -54.34 -49.63
N ALA A 359 9.45 -55.34 -49.01
CA ALA A 359 8.83 -55.37 -47.69
C ALA A 359 9.77 -55.60 -46.49
N ALA A 360 9.33 -55.17 -45.29
CA ALA A 360 9.40 -55.95 -44.05
C ALA A 360 8.52 -55.30 -42.96
N ALA A 361 7.68 -56.12 -42.33
CA ALA A 361 6.78 -55.75 -41.24
C ALA A 361 7.53 -55.76 -39.90
N VAL A 362 7.20 -54.84 -38.99
CA VAL A 362 7.35 -55.01 -37.54
C VAL A 362 6.14 -54.40 -36.86
N VAL A 363 5.41 -55.26 -36.15
CA VAL A 363 4.31 -54.95 -35.22
C VAL A 363 4.93 -54.80 -33.84
N VAL A 364 4.67 -53.71 -33.11
CA VAL A 364 4.50 -53.77 -31.65
C VAL A 364 3.47 -52.71 -31.20
N THR A 365 2.47 -53.24 -30.50
CA THR A 365 1.33 -52.65 -29.78
C THR A 365 1.70 -51.69 -28.65
N THR A 366 0.93 -50.61 -28.52
CA THR A 366 0.84 -49.78 -27.30
C THR A 366 -0.40 -50.20 -26.51
N LEU A 367 -0.20 -50.65 -25.26
CA LEU A 367 -1.26 -50.97 -24.30
C LEU A 367 -1.57 -49.72 -23.47
N VAL A 368 -2.86 -49.43 -23.29
CA VAL A 368 -3.40 -48.32 -22.50
C VAL A 368 -3.85 -48.83 -21.12
N VAL A 369 -3.90 -47.90 -20.16
CA VAL A 369 -4.74 -47.86 -18.94
C VAL A 369 -4.09 -48.36 -17.64
N ALA A 370 -4.03 -47.46 -16.65
CA ALA A 370 -4.53 -47.72 -15.29
C ALA A 370 -4.81 -46.41 -14.53
N LEU A 371 -6.09 -46.03 -14.47
CA LEU A 371 -6.68 -45.29 -13.36
C LEU A 371 -6.89 -46.25 -12.19
N ARG A 372 -6.65 -45.82 -10.96
CA ARG A 372 -7.29 -46.40 -9.76
C ARG A 372 -7.68 -45.31 -8.78
N LEU A 373 -8.99 -45.20 -8.61
CA LEU A 373 -9.66 -44.71 -7.41
C LEU A 373 -9.43 -45.71 -6.26
N GLY A 374 -9.33 -45.17 -5.06
CA GLY A 374 -9.36 -45.85 -3.77
C GLY A 374 -9.44 -44.79 -2.68
#